data_AF-B2JD48-F1
#
_entry.id   AF-B2JD48-F1
#
_cell.length_a   1.000
_cell.length_b   1.000
_cell.length_c   1.000
_cell.angle_alpha   90.00
_cell.angle_beta   90.00
_cell.angle_gamma   90.00
#
_symmetry.space_group_name_H-M   'P 1'
#
loop_
_entity.id
_entity.type
_entity.pdbx_description
1 polymer ?
#
loop_
_entity_poly.entity_id
_entity_poly.type
_entity_poly.pdbx_seq_one_letter_code
_entity_poly.pdbx_strand_id
1 'polypeptide(L)'
;MLGDVILVACCSTVSSSLNEGGVMAMEQSFQITDVSDVTTGDYISFVVRDRDGNVPARITGTALGVLAGSEHFAKRLDIFQTHAEKIREAAYKSRRANPTLAMVLLGATDFGG
;
A
#
# COMPACT_ATOMS: atom_id res chain seq x y z
N MET A 1 -30.97 -38.39 1.96
CA MET A 1 -31.31 -37.07 1.39
C MET A 1 -31.05 -36.03 2.46
N LEU A 2 -30.58 -34.85 2.02
CA LEU A 2 -30.21 -33.64 2.77
C LEU A 2 -28.80 -33.74 3.38
N GLY A 3 -27.79 -32.99 2.90
CA GLY A 3 -27.76 -31.53 2.66
C GLY A 3 -27.44 -30.88 4.02
N ASP A 4 -26.35 -30.16 4.25
CA ASP A 4 -25.75 -29.10 3.47
C ASP A 4 -24.29 -28.86 3.88
N VAL A 5 -23.46 -28.49 2.90
CA VAL A 5 -22.11 -27.94 3.08
C VAL A 5 -22.25 -26.45 3.33
N ILE A 6 -21.93 -25.98 4.53
CA ILE A 6 -21.81 -24.54 4.81
C ILE A 6 -20.35 -24.13 4.67
N LEU A 7 -20.05 -23.56 3.50
CA LEU A 7 -18.84 -22.83 3.18
C LEU A 7 -18.80 -21.54 4.04
N VAL A 8 -17.95 -21.53 5.07
CA VAL A 8 -17.65 -20.31 5.84
C VAL A 8 -16.69 -19.44 5.03
N ALA A 9 -17.25 -18.57 4.20
CA ALA A 9 -16.53 -17.44 3.62
C ALA A 9 -16.47 -16.33 4.69
N CYS A 10 -15.37 -16.25 5.44
CA CYS A 10 -15.08 -15.08 6.26
C CYS A 10 -14.70 -13.90 5.34
N CYS A 11 -15.71 -13.20 4.84
CA CYS A 11 -15.59 -11.86 4.28
C CYS A 11 -15.64 -10.87 5.46
N SER A 12 -14.48 -10.47 5.98
CA SER A 12 -14.37 -9.48 7.04
C SER A 12 -14.57 -8.07 6.46
N THR A 13 -15.81 -7.67 6.25
CA THR A 13 -16.17 -6.27 6.02
C THR A 13 -16.09 -5.53 7.36
N VAL A 14 -14.98 -4.83 7.62
CA VAL A 14 -14.94 -3.77 8.63
C VAL A 14 -15.24 -2.45 7.94
N SER A 15 -16.40 -1.87 8.28
CA SER A 15 -16.74 -0.47 8.03
C SER A 15 -17.11 0.14 9.37
N SER A 16 -16.22 0.95 9.96
CA SER A 16 -16.54 1.78 11.13
C SER A 16 -15.74 3.08 11.13
N SER A 17 -16.44 4.14 10.69
CA SER A 17 -16.46 5.53 11.18
C SER A 17 -15.20 6.40 11.31
N LEU A 18 -15.37 7.61 10.79
CA LEU A 18 -14.46 8.76 10.64
C LEU A 18 -14.06 9.48 11.95
N ASN A 19 -13.04 10.35 11.80
CA ASN A 19 -12.53 11.47 12.65
C ASN A 19 -11.26 11.15 13.47
N GLU A 20 -10.13 11.89 13.43
CA GLU A 20 -9.82 13.28 13.06
C GLU A 20 -8.35 13.39 12.56
N GLY A 21 -8.09 14.25 11.57
CA GLY A 21 -6.73 14.70 11.22
C GLY A 21 -6.34 14.52 9.75
N GLY A 22 -6.70 15.48 8.90
CA GLY A 22 -5.92 15.83 7.68
C GLY A 22 -5.80 14.81 6.54
N VAL A 23 -6.45 13.65 6.60
CA VAL A 23 -6.48 12.71 5.47
C VAL A 23 -7.62 13.08 4.53
N MET A 24 -7.28 13.82 3.47
CA MET A 24 -8.10 13.95 2.26
C MET A 24 -8.65 12.57 1.93
N ALA A 25 -9.97 12.37 2.08
CA ALA A 25 -10.61 11.05 1.98
C ALA A 25 -10.11 10.31 0.74
N MET A 26 -9.23 9.35 0.98
CA MET A 26 -8.55 8.64 -0.10
C MET A 26 -9.58 7.83 -0.86
N GLU A 27 -9.57 7.94 -2.18
CA GLU A 27 -10.60 7.31 -3.00
C GLU A 27 -10.61 5.79 -2.82
N GLN A 28 -11.81 5.21 -2.61
CA GLN A 28 -11.97 3.76 -2.40
C GLN A 28 -11.50 2.91 -3.59
N SER A 29 -11.49 3.48 -4.80
CA SER A 29 -10.96 2.82 -5.99
C SER A 29 -9.43 2.71 -6.00
N PHE A 30 -8.73 3.46 -5.14
CA PHE A 30 -7.27 3.43 -5.11
C PHE A 30 -6.75 2.26 -4.29
N GLN A 31 -6.19 1.27 -4.99
CA GLN A 31 -5.79 -0.02 -4.43
C GLN A 31 -4.33 -0.34 -4.77
N ILE A 32 -3.70 -1.12 -3.90
CA ILE A 32 -2.38 -1.71 -4.13
C ILE A 32 -2.57 -3.18 -4.47
N THR A 33 -1.96 -3.63 -5.57
CA THR A 33 -1.95 -5.02 -6.03
C THR A 33 -0.53 -5.46 -6.42
N ASP A 34 -0.36 -6.74 -6.73
CA ASP A 34 0.86 -7.29 -7.35
C ASP A 34 2.16 -6.96 -6.60
N VAL A 35 2.10 -6.99 -5.26
CA VAL A 35 3.25 -6.71 -4.39
C VAL A 35 4.29 -7.82 -4.53
N SER A 36 5.51 -7.44 -4.86
CA SER A 36 6.64 -8.33 -5.08
C SER A 36 7.90 -7.73 -4.49
N ASP A 37 8.58 -8.51 -3.64
CA ASP A 37 9.84 -8.14 -3.05
C ASP A 37 10.98 -8.41 -4.04
N VAL A 38 11.63 -7.34 -4.52
CA VAL A 38 12.74 -7.45 -5.47
C VAL A 38 14.05 -7.42 -4.71
N THR A 39 14.63 -8.60 -4.53
CA THR A 39 15.89 -8.79 -3.79
C THR A 39 17.12 -8.26 -4.52
N THR A 40 17.07 -8.13 -5.84
CA THR A 40 18.18 -7.65 -6.67
C THR A 40 18.32 -6.12 -6.71
N GLY A 41 17.27 -5.37 -6.36
CA GLY A 41 17.21 -3.91 -6.55
C GLY A 41 17.03 -3.08 -5.28
N ASP A 42 17.03 -3.70 -4.11
CA ASP A 42 16.68 -3.07 -2.83
C ASP A 42 15.37 -2.26 -2.86
N TYR A 43 14.29 -2.85 -3.39
CA TYR A 43 12.96 -2.25 -3.38
C TYR A 43 11.86 -3.31 -3.37
N ILE A 44 10.66 -2.90 -2.94
CA ILE A 44 9.42 -3.65 -3.18
C ILE A 44 8.71 -2.99 -4.36
N SER A 45 8.37 -3.79 -5.37
CA SER A 45 7.51 -3.36 -6.48
C SER A 45 6.07 -3.73 -6.20
N PHE A 46 5.14 -2.89 -6.62
CA PHE A 46 3.71 -3.13 -6.54
C PHE A 46 3.00 -2.39 -7.68
N VAL A 47 1.71 -2.64 -7.86
CA VAL A 47 0.87 -1.92 -8.81
C VAL A 47 -0.14 -1.10 -8.03
N VAL A 48 -0.28 0.16 -8.42
CA VAL A 48 -1.35 1.03 -7.97
C VAL A 48 -2.46 0.99 -9.00
N ARG A 49 -3.66 0.62 -8.58
CA ARG A 49 -4.87 0.75 -9.39
C ARG A 49 -5.58 2.03 -9.00
N ASP A 50 -5.78 2.91 -9.97
CA ASP A 50 -6.59 4.13 -9.87
C ASP A 50 -7.69 4.09 -10.95
N ARG A 51 -8.59 5.08 -10.97
CA ARG A 51 -9.61 5.24 -12.03
C ARG A 51 -8.99 5.33 -13.43
N ASP A 52 -7.81 5.92 -13.54
CA ASP A 52 -7.10 6.11 -14.81
C ASP A 52 -6.41 4.83 -15.30
N GLY A 53 -6.36 3.77 -14.48
CA GLY A 53 -5.77 2.49 -14.81
C GLY A 53 -4.73 2.01 -13.81
N ASN A 54 -3.90 1.06 -14.26
CA ASN A 54 -2.87 0.42 -13.45
C ASN A 54 -1.53 1.13 -13.69
N VAL A 55 -0.92 1.61 -12.60
CA VAL A 55 0.37 2.31 -12.62
C VAL A 55 1.37 1.50 -11.79
N PRO A 56 2.52 1.11 -12.35
CA PRO A 56 3.55 0.45 -11.56
C PRO A 56 4.09 1.41 -10.49
N ALA A 57 4.44 0.85 -9.34
CA ALA A 57 4.96 1.59 -8.21
C ALA A 57 6.11 0.84 -7.53
N ARG A 58 7.01 1.58 -6.89
CA ARG A 58 8.13 1.02 -6.15
C ARG A 58 8.36 1.79 -4.87
N ILE A 59 8.72 1.07 -3.81
CA ILE A 59 9.21 1.64 -2.57
C ILE A 59 10.60 1.10 -2.28
N THR A 60 11.54 2.02 -2.06
CA THR A 60 12.94 1.68 -1.79
C THR A 60 13.13 1.03 -0.42
N GLY A 61 14.17 0.20 -0.27
CA GLY A 61 14.55 -0.38 1.02
C GLY A 61 14.82 0.68 2.09
N THR A 62 15.43 1.81 1.72
CA THR A 62 15.63 2.95 2.62
C THR A 62 14.30 3.54 3.10
N ALA A 63 13.31 3.68 2.23
CA ALA A 63 11.97 4.15 2.61
C ALA A 63 11.26 3.17 3.55
N LEU A 64 11.39 1.87 3.31
CA LEU A 64 10.92 0.84 4.23
C LEU A 64 11.63 0.93 5.58
N GLY A 65 12.93 1.22 5.59
CA GLY A 65 13.69 1.46 6.83
C GLY A 65 13.17 2.64 7.63
N VAL A 66 12.82 3.75 6.96
CA VAL A 66 12.18 4.90 7.63
C VAL A 66 10.82 4.52 8.20
N LEU A 67 10.01 3.76 7.47
CA LEU A 67 8.71 3.28 7.94
C LEU A 67 8.82 2.34 9.14
N ALA A 68 9.79 1.43 9.13
CA ALA A 68 10.05 0.53 10.24
C ALA A 68 10.57 1.25 11.49
N GLY A 69 11.37 2.31 11.32
CA GLY A 69 11.95 3.05 12.44
C GLY A 69 12.81 2.14 13.33
N SER A 70 12.42 2.00 14.60
CA SER A 70 13.09 1.11 15.57
C SER A 70 12.46 -0.28 15.67
N GLU A 71 11.40 -0.56 14.93
CA GLU A 71 10.71 -1.85 14.97
C GLU A 71 11.53 -2.93 14.24
N HIS A 72 11.52 -4.14 14.79
CA HIS A 72 12.23 -5.28 14.22
C HIS A 72 11.29 -6.12 13.37
N PHE A 73 11.58 -6.18 12.07
CA PHE A 73 10.86 -7.02 11.11
C PHE A 73 11.77 -8.11 10.56
N ALA A 74 11.23 -9.33 10.42
CA ALA A 74 11.97 -10.45 9.85
C ALA A 74 12.16 -10.30 8.34
N LYS A 75 11.18 -9.69 7.64
CA LYS A 75 11.21 -9.48 6.19
C LYS A 75 10.72 -8.08 5.83
N ARG A 76 11.24 -7.56 4.71
CA ARG A 76 10.81 -6.27 4.15
C ARG A 76 9.33 -6.24 3.79
N LEU A 77 8.79 -7.38 3.33
CA LEU A 77 7.38 -7.50 3.00
C LEU A 77 6.49 -7.31 4.25
N ASP A 78 6.96 -7.70 5.43
CA ASP A 78 6.22 -7.52 6.68
C ASP A 78 6.12 -6.02 7.02
N ILE A 79 7.21 -5.25 6.82
CA ILE A 79 7.21 -3.79 6.94
C ILE A 79 6.17 -3.18 6.00
N PHE A 80 6.17 -3.63 4.75
CA PHE A 80 5.23 -3.15 3.73
C PHE A 80 3.77 -3.40 4.13
N GLN A 81 3.45 -4.61 4.59
CA GLN A 81 2.09 -4.98 4.98
C GLN A 81 1.62 -4.21 6.21
N THR A 82 2.48 -4.09 7.23
CA THR A 82 2.20 -3.33 8.45
C THR A 82 1.93 -1.86 8.16
N HIS A 83 2.67 -1.26 7.22
CA HIS A 83 2.53 0.15 6.86
C HIS A 83 1.81 0.37 5.51
N ALA A 84 1.03 -0.62 5.05
CA ALA A 84 0.41 -0.59 3.74
C ALA A 84 -0.47 0.65 3.53
N GLU A 85 -1.17 1.11 4.57
CA GLU A 85 -2.00 2.31 4.49
C GLU A 85 -1.18 3.59 4.28
N LYS A 86 -0.07 3.76 5.00
CA LYS A 86 0.84 4.91 4.83
C LYS A 86 1.47 4.92 3.44
N ILE A 87 1.89 3.74 2.96
CA ILE A 87 2.44 3.56 1.62
C ILE A 87 1.39 3.91 0.55
N ARG A 88 0.15 3.46 0.77
CA ARG A 88 -0.99 3.76 -0.10
C ARG A 88 -1.28 5.25 -0.16
N GLU A 89 -1.25 5.94 0.98
CA GLU A 89 -1.44 7.39 1.05
C GLU A 89 -0.32 8.16 0.34
N ALA A 90 0.94 7.78 0.56
CA ALA A 90 2.08 8.39 -0.13
C ALA A 90 2.00 8.20 -1.66
N ALA A 91 1.65 6.99 -2.11
CA ALA A 91 1.42 6.71 -3.52
C ALA A 91 0.29 7.58 -4.10
N TYR A 92 -0.80 7.75 -3.36
CA TYR A 92 -1.91 8.62 -3.75
C TYR A 92 -1.50 10.08 -3.89
N LYS A 93 -0.78 10.61 -2.90
CA LYS A 93 -0.26 11.99 -2.93
C LYS A 93 0.66 12.19 -4.14
N SER A 94 1.59 11.27 -4.35
CA SER A 94 2.53 11.30 -5.48
C SER A 94 1.79 11.28 -6.83
N ARG A 95 0.78 10.42 -6.97
CA ARG A 95 -0.06 10.32 -8.17
C ARG A 95 -0.88 11.59 -8.43
N ARG A 96 -1.48 12.19 -7.41
CA ARG A 96 -2.28 13.42 -7.55
C ARG A 96 -1.41 14.65 -7.82
N ALA A 97 -0.20 14.69 -7.26
CA ALA A 97 0.77 15.75 -7.57
C ALA A 97 1.24 15.70 -9.02
N ASN A 98 1.44 14.50 -9.58
CA ASN A 98 1.92 14.33 -10.96
C ASN A 98 1.17 13.20 -11.70
N PRO A 99 -0.02 13.48 -12.27
CA PRO A 99 -0.86 12.47 -12.91
C PRO A 99 -0.36 11.97 -14.27
N THR A 100 0.77 12.47 -14.77
CA THR A 100 1.39 12.03 -16.03
C THR A 100 2.55 11.06 -15.82
N LEU A 101 2.95 10.80 -14.57
CA LEU A 101 4.04 9.86 -14.30
C LEU A 101 3.63 8.43 -14.68
N ALA A 102 4.49 7.79 -15.48
CA ALA A 102 4.34 6.39 -15.90
C ALA A 102 4.60 5.40 -14.75
N MET A 103 5.18 5.86 -13.64
CA MET A 103 5.50 5.04 -12.47
C MET A 103 5.52 5.91 -11.20
N VAL A 104 5.07 5.35 -10.08
CA VAL A 104 5.20 5.98 -8.76
C VAL A 104 6.46 5.46 -8.09
N LEU A 105 7.33 6.37 -7.65
CA LEU A 105 8.55 6.05 -6.92
C LEU A 105 8.44 6.65 -5.51
N LEU A 106 8.53 5.79 -4.49
CA LEU A 106 8.48 6.18 -3.08
C LEU A 106 9.87 6.00 -2.46
N GLY A 107 10.43 7.13 -2.03
CA GLY A 107 11.71 7.24 -1.34
C GLY A 107 11.55 7.58 0.13
N ALA A 108 12.68 7.66 0.84
CA ALA A 108 12.70 8.04 2.25
C ALA A 108 12.07 9.42 2.50
N THR A 109 12.19 10.34 1.54
CA THR A 109 11.62 11.70 1.60
C THR A 109 10.09 11.73 1.64
N ASP A 110 9.43 10.69 1.13
CA ASP A 110 7.97 10.58 1.18
C ASP A 110 7.45 10.20 2.58
N PHE A 111 8.35 9.76 3.47
CA PHE A 111 8.04 9.29 4.82
C PHE A 111 8.85 9.99 5.92
N GLY A 112 9.82 10.83 5.55
CA GLY A 112 10.65 11.58 6.49
C GLY A 112 9.88 12.77 7.06
N GLY A 113 9.62 12.74 8.36
CA GLY A 113 9.03 13.80 9.16
C GLY A 113 9.66 13.83 10.54
#